data_AF-A0A843FHU5-F1
#
_entry.id   AF-A0A843FHU5-F1
#
_cell.length_a   1.000
_cell.length_b   1.000
_cell.length_c   1.000
_cell.angle_alpha   90.00
_cell.angle_beta   90.00
_cell.angle_gamma   90.00
#
_symmetry.space_group_name_H-M   'P 1'
#
loop_
_entity.id
_entity.type
_entity.pdbx_description
1 polymer ?
#
loop_
_entity_poly.entity_id
_entity_poly.type
_entity_poly.pdbx_seq_one_letter_code
_entity_poly.pdbx_strand_id
1 'polypeptide(L)'
;MKVAVKLNELIPEYGKINDEYNRLGKIKKEQSETIKSTMLESDTDEVSAGGYVAKVSKVTSTDFNEEALIEYLKENWTTLNRKYKIVKKQEYIDYTALENALYHDAFKDKVSELNKFREEKVTYKLTVKKEKK
;
A
#
# COMPACT_ATOMS: atom_id res chain seq x y z
N MET A 1 35.80 20.42 21.67
CA MET A 1 34.55 21.18 21.94
C MET A 1 33.77 21.67 20.70
N LYS A 2 34.19 21.42 19.44
CA LYS A 2 33.48 21.96 18.25
C LYS A 2 32.31 21.10 17.71
N VAL A 3 32.31 19.78 17.98
CA VAL A 3 31.30 18.86 17.42
C VAL A 3 29.94 18.99 18.11
N ALA A 4 29.92 19.12 19.45
CA ALA A 4 28.69 19.27 20.22
C ALA A 4 27.93 20.57 19.86
N VAL A 5 28.64 21.67 19.58
CA VAL A 5 28.04 22.95 19.18
C VAL A 5 27.33 22.82 17.83
N LYS A 6 27.96 22.15 16.85
CA LYS A 6 27.37 21.96 15.52
C LYS A 6 26.12 21.07 15.55
N LEU A 7 26.09 20.05 16.40
CA LEU A 7 24.89 19.21 16.57
C LEU A 7 23.75 19.94 17.27
N ASN A 8 24.06 20.78 18.25
CA ASN A 8 23.06 21.58 18.96
C ASN A 8 22.32 22.58 18.06
N GLU A 9 22.92 22.99 16.94
CA GLU A 9 22.30 23.86 15.94
C GLU A 9 21.57 23.06 14.85
N LEU A 10 22.19 21.98 14.35
CA LEU A 10 21.63 21.18 13.25
C LEU A 10 20.40 20.38 13.65
N ILE A 11 20.33 19.87 14.87
CA ILE A 11 19.18 19.03 15.31
C ILE A 11 17.88 19.86 15.33
N PRO A 12 17.81 21.06 15.94
CA PRO A 12 16.62 21.90 15.87
C PRO A 12 16.25 22.34 14.46
N GLU A 13 17.23 22.66 13.62
CA GLU A 13 16.98 23.06 12.22
C GLU A 13 16.37 21.90 11.43
N TYR A 14 16.95 20.70 11.54
CA TYR A 14 16.40 19.49 10.96
C TYR A 14 14.98 19.20 11.46
N GLY A 15 14.74 19.32 12.78
CA GLY A 15 13.42 19.12 13.38
C GLY A 15 12.36 20.03 12.75
N LYS A 16 12.66 21.34 12.61
CA LYS A 16 11.75 22.31 11.97
C LYS A 16 11.45 21.97 10.51
N ILE A 17 12.47 21.57 9.75
CA ILE A 17 12.31 21.16 8.36
C ILE A 17 11.45 19.89 8.26
N ASN A 18 11.70 18.91 9.13
CA ASN A 18 10.94 17.66 9.16
C ASN A 18 9.47 17.90 9.56
N ASP A 19 9.22 18.79 10.51
CA ASP A 19 7.85 19.15 10.91
C ASP A 19 7.09 19.81 9.76
N GLU A 20 7.70 20.76 9.05
CA GLU A 20 7.07 21.39 7.89
C GLU A 20 6.90 20.39 6.74
N TYR A 21 7.87 19.51 6.50
CA TYR A 21 7.73 18.42 5.51
C TYR A 21 6.53 17.52 5.82
N ASN A 22 6.37 17.12 7.09
CA ASN A 22 5.25 16.31 7.53
C ASN A 22 3.92 17.06 7.39
N ARG A 23 3.90 18.35 7.72
CA ARG A 23 2.72 19.22 7.57
C ARG A 23 2.30 19.33 6.10
N LEU A 24 3.23 19.66 5.21
CA LEU A 24 3.00 19.74 3.77
C LEU A 24 2.62 18.39 3.18
N GLY A 25 3.21 17.30 3.67
CA GLY A 25 2.86 15.93 3.29
C GLY A 25 1.41 15.59 3.61
N LYS A 26 0.90 15.98 4.78
CA LYS A 26 -0.51 15.81 5.16
C LYS A 26 -1.44 16.62 4.26
N ILE A 27 -1.16 17.91 4.07
CA ILE A 27 -1.96 18.79 3.19
C ILE A 27 -2.00 18.22 1.76
N LYS A 28 -0.84 17.80 1.23
CA LYS A 28 -0.75 17.19 -0.10
C LYS A 28 -1.58 15.91 -0.19
N LYS A 29 -1.57 15.06 0.84
CA LYS A 29 -2.35 13.82 0.87
C LYS A 29 -3.85 14.13 0.85
N GLU A 30 -4.31 15.04 1.71
CA GLU A 30 -5.71 15.47 1.77
C GLU A 30 -6.17 16.03 0.43
N GLN A 31 -5.41 16.97 -0.16
CA GLN A 31 -5.71 17.52 -1.47
C GLN A 31 -5.72 16.46 -2.57
N SER A 32 -4.79 15.50 -2.52
CA SER A 32 -4.74 14.41 -3.49
C SER A 32 -5.97 13.51 -3.42
N GLU A 33 -6.51 13.22 -2.23
CA GLU A 33 -7.74 12.46 -2.09
C GLU A 33 -8.93 13.24 -2.61
N THR A 34 -9.07 14.53 -2.25
CA THR A 34 -10.15 15.39 -2.74
C THR A 34 -10.13 15.51 -4.27
N ILE A 35 -8.96 15.78 -4.87
CA ILE A 35 -8.84 15.88 -6.34
C ILE A 35 -9.25 14.57 -7.01
N LYS A 36 -8.80 13.41 -6.49
CA LYS A 36 -9.19 12.10 -7.03
C LYS A 36 -10.71 11.90 -6.96
N SER A 37 -11.31 12.11 -5.80
CA SER A 37 -12.75 11.91 -5.62
C SER A 37 -13.55 12.80 -6.55
N THR A 38 -13.22 14.09 -6.63
CA THR A 38 -13.93 15.03 -7.53
C THR A 38 -13.77 14.66 -9.01
N MET A 39 -12.56 14.27 -9.44
CA MET A 39 -12.32 13.82 -10.81
C MET A 39 -13.10 12.55 -11.16
N LEU A 40 -13.17 11.58 -10.24
CA LEU A 40 -13.94 10.35 -10.42
C LEU A 40 -15.46 10.59 -10.41
N GLU A 41 -15.96 11.47 -9.55
CA GLU A 41 -17.37 11.88 -9.52
C GLU A 41 -17.79 12.60 -10.80
N SER A 42 -16.85 13.32 -11.43
CA SER A 42 -17.09 14.11 -12.64
C SER A 42 -16.73 13.36 -13.93
N ASP A 43 -16.42 12.06 -13.86
CA ASP A 43 -15.97 11.22 -14.98
C ASP A 43 -14.86 11.90 -15.83
N THR A 44 -13.92 12.56 -15.15
CA THR A 44 -12.86 13.37 -15.77
C THR A 44 -11.50 12.76 -15.48
N ASP A 45 -10.84 12.23 -16.51
CA ASP A 45 -9.53 11.60 -16.37
C ASP A 45 -8.37 12.60 -16.31
N GLU A 46 -8.53 13.79 -16.89
CA GLU A 46 -7.48 14.81 -17.01
C GLU A 46 -8.06 16.22 -16.92
N VAL A 47 -7.40 17.09 -16.15
CA VAL A 47 -7.80 18.50 -15.98
C VAL A 47 -6.58 19.41 -15.88
N SER A 48 -6.61 20.55 -16.56
CA SER A 48 -5.58 21.59 -16.48
C SER A 48 -6.07 22.76 -15.62
N ALA A 49 -5.26 23.19 -14.66
CA ALA A 49 -5.53 24.36 -13.82
C ALA A 49 -4.23 24.99 -13.31
N GLY A 50 -4.13 26.32 -13.36
CA GLY A 50 -3.00 27.08 -12.78
C GLY A 50 -1.62 26.72 -13.37
N GLY A 51 -1.55 26.30 -14.63
CA GLY A 51 -0.31 25.84 -15.29
C GLY A 51 0.13 24.43 -14.88
N TYR A 52 -0.77 23.64 -14.32
CA TYR A 52 -0.57 22.23 -14.00
C TYR A 52 -1.64 21.38 -14.67
N VAL A 53 -1.27 20.15 -15.02
CA VAL A 53 -2.17 19.10 -15.51
C VAL A 53 -2.25 18.01 -14.46
N ALA A 54 -3.46 17.74 -13.99
CA ALA A 54 -3.79 16.62 -13.10
C ALA A 54 -4.40 15.49 -13.91
N LYS A 55 -3.95 14.26 -13.65
CA LYS A 55 -4.45 13.04 -14.29
C LYS A 55 -4.73 11.98 -13.25
N VAL A 56 -5.94 11.40 -13.28
CA VAL A 56 -6.28 10.22 -12.50
C VAL A 56 -6.14 9.00 -13.41
N SER A 57 -5.52 7.95 -12.86
CA SER A 57 -5.32 6.70 -13.59
C SER A 57 -5.77 5.52 -12.73
N LYS A 58 -6.47 4.59 -13.37
CA LYS A 58 -6.86 3.32 -12.76
C LYS A 58 -5.66 2.37 -12.75
N VAL A 59 -5.35 1.84 -11.58
CA VAL A 59 -4.34 0.80 -11.37
C VAL A 59 -5.07 -0.43 -10.86
N THR A 60 -5.13 -1.47 -11.69
CA THR A 60 -5.65 -2.77 -11.28
C THR A 60 -4.50 -3.64 -10.81
N SER A 61 -4.62 -4.19 -9.61
CA SER A 61 -3.70 -5.19 -9.07
C SER A 61 -4.50 -6.40 -8.61
N THR A 62 -3.97 -7.60 -8.85
CA THR A 62 -4.56 -8.82 -8.30
C THR A 62 -3.90 -9.12 -6.96
N ASP A 63 -4.69 -9.16 -5.90
CA ASP A 63 -4.23 -9.51 -4.55
C ASP A 63 -5.11 -10.62 -3.98
N PHE A 64 -4.74 -11.21 -2.85
CA PHE A 64 -5.61 -12.13 -2.15
C PHE A 64 -6.67 -11.37 -1.36
N ASN A 65 -7.93 -11.83 -1.44
CA ASN A 65 -8.95 -11.52 -0.45
C ASN A 65 -8.50 -12.15 0.87
N GLU A 66 -7.85 -11.35 1.72
CA GLU A 66 -7.17 -11.83 2.91
C GLU A 66 -8.15 -12.43 3.93
N GLU A 67 -9.35 -11.87 4.06
CA GLU A 67 -10.39 -12.38 4.96
C GLU A 67 -10.87 -13.77 4.54
N ALA A 68 -11.28 -13.93 3.27
CA ALA A 68 -11.72 -15.22 2.74
C ALA A 68 -10.60 -16.26 2.74
N LEU A 69 -9.36 -15.82 2.47
CA LEU A 69 -8.21 -16.72 2.51
C LEU A 69 -7.88 -17.15 3.94
N ILE A 70 -7.99 -16.27 4.94
CA ILE A 70 -7.79 -16.63 6.35
C ILE A 70 -8.81 -17.67 6.80
N GLU A 71 -10.09 -17.48 6.46
CA GLU A 71 -11.16 -18.42 6.78
C GLU A 71 -10.84 -19.79 6.17
N TYR A 72 -10.54 -19.82 4.87
CA TYR A 72 -10.17 -21.05 4.18
C TYR A 72 -8.95 -21.75 4.79
N LEU A 73 -7.89 -21.00 5.13
CA LEU A 73 -6.67 -21.55 5.71
C LEU A 73 -6.88 -22.13 7.12
N LYS A 74 -7.79 -21.53 7.91
CA LYS A 74 -8.15 -22.03 9.24
C LYS A 74 -8.94 -23.34 9.14
N GLU A 75 -9.87 -23.43 8.19
CA GLU A 75 -10.77 -24.57 8.05
C GLU A 75 -10.15 -25.76 7.32
N ASN A 76 -9.50 -25.51 6.19
CA ASN A 76 -9.09 -26.57 5.26
C ASN A 76 -7.60 -26.92 5.42
N TRP A 77 -6.80 -25.99 5.94
CA TRP A 77 -5.34 -26.12 6.03
C TRP A 77 -4.87 -26.05 7.49
N THR A 78 -5.70 -26.43 8.46
CA THR A 78 -5.44 -26.29 9.90
C THR A 78 -4.07 -26.85 10.32
N THR A 79 -3.70 -28.05 9.83
CA THR A 79 -2.40 -28.68 10.11
C THR A 79 -1.23 -27.89 9.53
N LEU A 80 -1.39 -27.40 8.31
CA LEU A 80 -0.37 -26.63 7.60
C LEU A 80 -0.20 -25.25 8.22
N ASN A 81 -1.32 -24.58 8.49
CA ASN A 81 -1.37 -23.31 9.17
C ASN A 81 -0.73 -23.38 10.56
N ARG A 82 -1.00 -24.44 11.35
CA ARG A 82 -0.36 -24.65 12.65
C ARG A 82 1.15 -24.88 12.56
N LYS A 83 1.60 -25.61 11.53
CA LYS A 83 3.02 -25.94 11.32
C LYS A 83 3.84 -24.73 10.90
N TYR A 84 3.37 -23.97 9.91
CA TYR A 84 4.11 -22.84 9.35
C TYR A 84 3.70 -21.49 9.97
N LYS A 85 2.64 -21.45 10.78
CA LYS A 85 2.09 -20.22 11.40
C LYS A 85 1.75 -19.18 10.33
N ILE A 86 0.98 -19.61 9.33
CA ILE A 86 0.59 -18.82 8.15
C ILE A 86 -0.35 -17.69 8.57
N VAL A 87 -1.40 -18.01 9.32
CA VAL A 87 -2.31 -17.03 9.92
C VAL A 87 -1.78 -16.66 11.30
N LYS A 88 -1.51 -15.37 11.51
CA LYS A 88 -1.03 -14.86 12.80
C LYS A 88 -2.20 -14.58 13.74
N LYS A 89 -1.87 -14.36 15.02
CA LYS A 89 -2.85 -14.08 16.08
C LYS A 89 -3.69 -12.82 15.83
N GLN A 90 -3.15 -11.86 15.08
CA GLN A 90 -3.86 -10.63 14.70
C GLN A 90 -4.66 -10.80 13.40
N GLU A 91 -4.92 -12.04 12.97
CA GLU A 91 -5.73 -12.37 11.80
C GLU A 91 -5.23 -11.70 10.52
N TYR A 92 -3.93 -11.83 10.27
CA TYR A 92 -3.31 -11.51 9.00
C TYR A 92 -2.49 -12.69 8.50
N ILE A 93 -2.24 -12.70 7.19
CA ILE A 93 -1.46 -13.72 6.50
C ILE A 93 0.01 -13.30 6.50
N ASP A 94 0.86 -14.18 7.01
CA ASP A 94 2.29 -14.10 6.79
C ASP A 94 2.63 -14.74 5.45
N TYR A 95 2.74 -13.90 4.42
CA TYR A 95 3.04 -14.32 3.05
C TYR A 95 4.39 -15.05 2.94
N THR A 96 5.36 -14.76 3.81
CA THR A 96 6.64 -15.50 3.84
C THR A 96 6.42 -16.92 4.36
N ALA A 97 5.63 -17.07 5.42
CA ALA A 97 5.25 -18.38 5.94
C ALA A 97 4.38 -19.17 4.95
N LEU A 98 3.45 -18.49 4.26
CA LEU A 98 2.63 -19.08 3.21
C LEU A 98 3.49 -19.59 2.05
N GLU A 99 4.39 -18.75 1.54
CA GLU A 99 5.31 -19.10 0.46
C GLU A 99 6.19 -20.30 0.84
N ASN A 100 6.77 -20.29 2.04
CA ASN A 100 7.53 -21.44 2.56
C ASN A 100 6.69 -22.72 2.68
N ALA A 101 5.42 -22.62 3.07
CA ALA A 101 4.52 -23.76 3.15
C ALA A 101 4.23 -24.38 1.77
N LEU A 102 4.12 -23.53 0.74
CA LEU A 102 3.83 -23.95 -0.65
C LEU A 102 5.04 -24.56 -1.36
N TYR A 103 6.27 -24.13 -1.03
CA TYR A 103 7.49 -24.68 -1.62
C TYR A 103 7.90 -26.05 -1.07
N HIS A 104 7.30 -26.52 0.03
CA HIS A 104 7.48 -27.90 0.48
C HIS A 104 6.56 -28.84 -0.31
N ASP A 105 7.14 -29.86 -0.95
CA ASP A 105 6.52 -30.77 -1.94
C ASP A 105 5.16 -31.40 -1.55
N ALA A 106 4.80 -31.44 -0.26
CA ALA A 106 3.51 -31.95 0.21
C ALA A 106 2.30 -31.05 -0.11
N PHE A 107 2.50 -29.82 -0.60
CA PHE A 107 1.42 -28.83 -0.77
C PHE A 107 1.44 -28.09 -2.10
N LYS A 108 2.24 -28.54 -3.07
CA LYS A 108 2.37 -27.92 -4.39
C LYS A 108 1.05 -27.93 -5.17
N ASP A 109 0.26 -28.98 -5.02
CA ASP A 109 -1.06 -29.14 -5.64
C ASP A 109 -2.12 -28.19 -5.05
N LYS A 110 -1.82 -27.58 -3.90
CA LYS A 110 -2.74 -26.69 -3.21
C LYS A 110 -2.65 -25.24 -3.67
N VAL A 111 -1.60 -24.87 -4.42
CA VAL A 111 -1.43 -23.52 -5.00
C VAL A 111 -2.62 -23.15 -5.88
N SER A 112 -3.17 -24.10 -6.64
CA SER A 112 -4.35 -23.85 -7.49
C SER A 112 -5.62 -23.56 -6.70
N GLU A 113 -5.73 -24.07 -5.47
CA GLU A 113 -6.87 -23.77 -4.59
C GLU A 113 -6.83 -22.30 -4.14
N LEU A 114 -5.63 -21.75 -3.94
CA LEU A 114 -5.44 -20.37 -3.50
C LEU A 114 -5.85 -19.34 -4.55
N ASN A 115 -5.75 -19.67 -5.84
CA ASN A 115 -6.11 -18.74 -6.91
C ASN A 115 -7.58 -18.30 -6.87
N LYS A 116 -8.47 -19.08 -6.23
CA LYS A 116 -9.88 -18.71 -6.05
C LYS A 116 -10.08 -17.53 -5.11
N PHE A 117 -9.10 -17.25 -4.25
CA PHE A 117 -9.13 -16.13 -3.31
C PHE A 117 -8.45 -14.89 -3.89
N ARG A 118 -8.01 -14.92 -5.16
CA ARG A 118 -7.45 -13.72 -5.79
C ARG A 118 -8.58 -12.82 -6.24
N GLU A 119 -8.52 -11.55 -5.85
CA GLU A 119 -9.44 -10.50 -6.25
C GLU A 119 -8.71 -9.37 -6.96
N GLU A 120 -9.40 -8.73 -7.90
CA GLU A 120 -8.92 -7.50 -8.52
C GLU A 120 -9.17 -6.33 -7.59
N LYS A 121 -8.09 -5.78 -7.06
CA LYS A 121 -8.09 -4.53 -6.33
C LYS A 121 -7.86 -3.38 -7.30
N VAL A 122 -8.86 -2.52 -7.41
CA VAL A 122 -8.76 -1.28 -8.18
C VAL A 122 -8.32 -0.16 -7.25
N THR A 123 -7.22 0.50 -7.60
CA THR A 123 -6.76 1.72 -6.93
C THR A 123 -6.63 2.84 -7.94
N TYR A 124 -6.83 4.08 -7.49
CA TYR A 124 -6.70 5.26 -8.33
C TYR A 124 -5.49 6.09 -7.94
N LYS A 125 -4.66 6.42 -8.93
CA LYS A 125 -3.44 7.20 -8.76
C LYS A 125 -3.59 8.57 -9.41
N LEU A 126 -3.38 9.61 -8.61
CA LEU A 126 -3.26 10.99 -9.08
C LEU A 126 -1.82 11.30 -9.50
N THR A 127 -1.67 11.91 -10.67
CA THR A 127 -0.41 12.48 -11.14
C THR A 127 -0.64 13.95 -11.48
N VAL A 128 0.16 14.84 -10.89
CA VAL A 128 0.12 16.27 -11.22
C VAL A 128 1.46 16.69 -11.79
N LYS A 129 1.46 17.31 -12.96
CA LYS A 129 2.67 17.79 -13.67
C LYS A 129 2.50 19.25 -14.04
N LYS A 130 3.61 19.99 -14.12
CA LYS A 130 3.59 21.30 -14.78
C LYS A 130 3.25 21.11 -16.24
N GLU A 131 2.37 21.96 -16.75
CA GLU A 131 2.06 22.03 -18.16
C GLU A 131 3.33 22.38 -18.94
N LYS A 132 3.60 21.63 -20.01
CA LYS A 132 4.69 21.98 -20.91
C LYS A 132 4.23 23.19 -21.72
N LYS A 133 4.94 24.31 -21.57
CA LYS A 133 4.81 25.48 -22.45
C LYS A 133 5.10 25.09 -23.90
#